data_AF-A0AAW4WZR3-F1
#
_entry.id   AF-A0AAW4WZR3-F1
#
_cell.length_a   1.000
_cell.length_b   1.000
_cell.length_c   1.000
_cell.angle_alpha   90.00
_cell.angle_beta   90.00
_cell.angle_gamma   90.00
#
_symmetry.space_group_name_H-M   'P 1'
#
loop_
_entity.id
_entity.type
_entity.pdbx_description
1 polymer ?
#
loop_
_entity_poly.entity_id
_entity_poly.type
_entity_poly.pdbx_seq_one_letter_code
_entity_poly.pdbx_strand_id
1 'polypeptide(L)' 'VPSLMMSAFNVLLMKSYFVTGVPDEILEAAYIDGANEFQTMWKIAIPLSKPIITTVAMFSGIAYWNDWNNGYIYLTK' A
#
# COMPACT_ATOMS: atom_id res chain seq x y z
N VAL A 1 4.37 8.20 -16.08
CA VAL A 1 5.11 8.33 -14.80
C VAL A 1 4.56 7.30 -13.85
N PRO A 2 5.24 6.17 -13.57
CA PRO A 2 4.87 5.28 -12.45
C PRO A 2 5.64 5.62 -11.16
N SER A 3 6.67 6.47 -11.25
CA SER A 3 7.59 6.78 -10.14
C SER A 3 6.90 7.43 -8.94
N LEU A 4 5.79 8.15 -9.15
CA LEU A 4 5.02 8.76 -8.05
C LEU A 4 4.18 7.74 -7.26
N MET A 5 3.94 6.54 -7.80
CA MET A 5 3.26 5.44 -7.07
C MET A 5 4.25 4.58 -6.28
N MET A 6 5.47 4.40 -6.78
CA MET A 6 6.50 3.57 -6.16
C MET A 6 7.68 4.40 -5.64
N SER A 7 7.38 5.39 -4.79
CA SER A 7 8.42 6.02 -3.99
C SER A 7 8.98 5.01 -2.97
N ALA A 8 10.31 4.97 -2.81
CA ALA A 8 10.97 4.14 -1.80
C ALA A 8 10.41 4.41 -0.39
N PHE A 9 10.02 5.65 -0.11
CA PHE A 9 9.38 6.04 1.13
C PHE A 9 8.02 5.33 1.32
N ASN A 10 7.16 5.35 0.30
CA ASN A 10 5.85 4.71 0.36
C ASN A 10 5.98 3.19 0.57
N VAL A 11 6.95 2.56 -0.09
CA VAL A 11 7.22 1.12 0.07
C VAL A 11 7.68 0.79 1.49
N LEU A 12 8.63 1.56 2.03
CA LEU A 12 9.12 1.35 3.41
C LEU A 12 8.02 1.60 4.44
N LEU A 13 7.21 2.65 4.24
CA LEU A 13 6.08 2.97 5.11
C LEU A 13 5.04 1.84 5.13
N MET A 14 4.65 1.34 3.95
CA MET A 14 3.74 0.21 3.82
C MET A 14 4.30 -1.04 4.49
N LYS A 15 5.57 -1.40 4.22
CA LYS A 15 6.24 -2.54 4.84
C LYS A 15 6.19 -2.43 6.37
N SER A 16 6.58 -1.28 6.92
CA SER A 16 6.58 -1.07 8.37
C SER A 16 5.18 -1.33 8.95
N TYR A 17 4.14 -0.80 8.31
CA TYR A 17 2.77 -0.92 8.80
C TYR A 17 2.24 -2.35 8.69
N PHE A 18 2.56 -3.09 7.62
CA PHE A 18 2.19 -4.51 7.50
C PHE A 18 2.88 -5.37 8.56
N VAL A 19 4.16 -5.10 8.86
CA VAL A 19 4.93 -5.84 9.87
C VAL A 19 4.44 -5.54 11.29
N THR A 20 4.13 -4.28 11.60
CA THR A 20 3.68 -3.92 12.96
C THR A 20 2.18 -4.04 13.16
N GLY A 21 1.40 -3.95 12.09
CA GLY A 21 -0.06 -3.86 12.12
C GLY A 21 -0.77 -5.22 12.06
N VAL A 22 -0.06 -6.29 11.72
CA VAL A 22 -0.58 -7.66 11.73
C VAL A 22 0.13 -8.40 12.88
N PRO A 23 -0.55 -8.64 14.02
CA PRO A 23 0.01 -9.43 15.11
C PRO A 23 0.25 -10.88 14.69
N ASP A 24 1.36 -11.45 15.12
CA ASP A 24 1.72 -12.85 14.83
C ASP A 24 0.68 -13.85 15.36
N GLU A 25 0.02 -13.51 16.47
CA GLU A 25 -1.07 -14.30 17.07
C GLU A 25 -2.24 -14.55 16.11
N ILE A 26 -2.57 -13.54 15.27
CA ILE A 26 -3.66 -13.65 14.28
C ILE A 26 -3.21 -14.52 13.10
N LEU A 27 -1.92 -14.47 12.75
CA LEU A 27 -1.35 -15.32 11.70
C LEU A 27 -1.30 -16.79 12.15
N GLU A 28 -0.91 -17.05 13.39
CA GLU A 28 -0.93 -18.39 13.99
C GLU A 28 -2.35 -18.94 14.08
N ALA A 29 -3.33 -18.12 14.50
CA ALA A 29 -4.73 -18.52 14.52
C ALA A 29 -5.25 -18.86 13.11
N ALA A 30 -4.93 -18.04 12.10
CA ALA A 30 -5.29 -18.31 10.71
C ALA A 30 -4.67 -19.61 10.19
N TYR A 31 -3.43 -19.91 10.59
CA TYR A 31 -2.75 -21.15 10.25
C TYR A 31 -3.41 -22.37 10.91
N ILE A 32 -3.78 -22.28 12.19
CA ILE A 32 -4.52 -23.33 12.92
C ILE A 32 -5.88 -23.58 12.28
N ASP A 33 -6.57 -22.53 11.83
CA ASP A 33 -7.85 -22.60 11.12
C ASP A 33 -7.71 -23.12 9.66
N GLY A 34 -6.49 -23.43 9.21
CA GLY A 34 -6.20 -23.98 7.89
C GLY A 34 -6.32 -22.97 6.75
N ALA A 35 -6.23 -21.66 7.03
CA ALA A 35 -6.22 -20.63 6.01
C ALA A 35 -4.90 -20.68 5.21
N ASN A 36 -5.01 -20.72 3.89
CA ASN A 36 -3.86 -20.60 2.99
C ASN A 36 -3.29 -19.17 3.05
N GLU A 37 -1.97 -18.98 2.92
CA GLU A 37 -1.28 -17.68 2.84
C GLU A 37 -2.00 -16.64 1.98
N PHE A 38 -2.51 -17.04 0.81
CA PHE A 38 -3.22 -16.10 -0.07
C PHE A 38 -4.55 -15.63 0.55
N GLN A 39 -5.23 -16.51 1.27
CA GLN A 39 -6.44 -16.17 2.01
C GLN A 39 -6.12 -15.29 3.21
N THR A 40 -5.05 -15.60 3.95
CA THR A 40 -4.56 -14.79 5.07
C THR A 40 -4.21 -13.37 4.61
N MET A 41 -3.52 -13.23 3.48
CA MET A 41 -3.22 -11.94 2.88
C MET A 41 -4.49 -11.13 2.56
N TRP A 42 -5.42 -11.71 1.81
CA TRP A 42 -6.60 -10.99 1.33
C TRP A 42 -7.69 -10.76 2.38
N LYS A 43 -7.87 -11.71 3.31
CA LYS A 43 -8.94 -11.66 4.31
C LYS A 43 -8.52 -11.03 5.63
N ILE A 44 -7.22 -11.01 5.95
CA ILE A 44 -6.72 -10.54 7.24
C ILE A 44 -5.76 -9.37 7.04
N ALA A 45 -4.63 -9.58 6.35
CA ALA A 45 -3.58 -8.56 6.27
C ALA A 45 -4.01 -7.30 5.52
N ILE A 46 -4.68 -7.44 4.37
CA ILE A 46 -5.16 -6.30 3.56
C ILE A 46 -6.24 -5.50 4.31
N PRO A 47 -7.30 -6.11 4.89
CA PRO A 47 -8.29 -5.38 5.67
C PRO A 47 -7.72 -4.63 6.88
N LEU A 48 -6.78 -5.23 7.61
CA LEU A 48 -6.09 -4.57 8.73
C LEU A 48 -5.24 -3.38 8.25
N SER A 49 -4.69 -3.48 7.05
CA SER A 49 -3.84 -2.44 6.45
C SER A 49 -4.61 -1.38 5.64
N LYS A 50 -5.95 -1.37 5.68
CA LYS A 50 -6.77 -0.35 5.00
C LYS A 50 -6.37 1.11 5.31
N PRO A 51 -6.05 1.49 6.57
CA PRO A 51 -5.67 2.88 6.88
C PRO A 51 -4.39 3.32 6.15
N ILE A 52 -3.38 2.46 6.09
CA ILE A 52 -2.12 2.81 5.43
C ILE A 52 -2.25 2.82 3.91
N ILE A 53 -3.03 1.89 3.33
CA ILE A 53 -3.33 1.87 1.90
C ILE A 53 -4.00 3.19 1.49
N THR A 54 -4.95 3.67 2.30
CA THR A 54 -5.64 4.95 2.06
C THR A 54 -4.67 6.14 2.13
N THR A 55 -3.79 6.15 3.12
CA THR A 55 -2.76 7.20 3.27
C THR A 55 -1.86 7.28 2.05
N VAL A 56 -1.32 6.15 1.60
CA VAL A 56 -0.43 6.10 0.42
C VAL A 56 -1.18 6.46 -0.86
N ALA A 57 -2.41 5.97 -1.03
CA ALA A 57 -3.24 6.33 -2.17
C ALA A 57 -3.52 7.84 -2.22
N MET A 58 -3.80 8.46 -1.07
CA MET A 58 -4.02 9.91 -0.98
C MET A 58 -2.75 10.70 -1.33
N PHE A 59 -1.60 10.33 -0.76
CA PHE A 59 -0.32 10.99 -1.05
C PHE A 59 0.05 10.88 -2.54
N SER A 60 -0.08 9.69 -3.12
CA SER A 60 0.14 9.51 -4.56
C SER A 60 -0.87 10.30 -5.40
N GLY A 61 -2.15 10.32 -5.02
CA GLY A 61 -3.18 11.10 -5.72
C GLY A 61 -2.88 12.60 -5.75
N ILE A 62 -2.50 13.17 -4.61
CA ILE A 62 -2.10 14.58 -4.51
C ILE A 62 -0.82 14.84 -5.31
N ALA A 63 0.15 13.92 -5.29
CA ALA A 63 1.38 14.06 -6.04
C ALA A 63 1.12 14.11 -7.56
N TYR A 64 0.27 13.22 -8.09
CA TYR A 64 -0.14 13.27 -9.50
C TYR A 64 -0.96 14.50 -9.84
N TRP A 65 -1.89 14.90 -8.96
CA TRP A 65 -2.69 16.10 -9.18
C TRP A 65 -1.82 17.35 -9.34
N ASN A 66 -0.72 17.43 -8.59
CA ASN A 66 0.23 18.53 -8.67
C ASN A 66 1.33 18.36 -9.74
N ASP A 67 1.34 17.25 -10.49
CA ASP A 67 2.35 17.01 -11.54
C ASP A 67 2.00 17.70 -12.87
N TRP A 68 1.88 19.03 -12.81
CA TRP A 68 1.59 19.88 -13.97
C TRP A 68 2.76 19.94 -14.96
N ASN A 69 3.99 19.77 -14.48
CA ASN A 69 5.20 19.78 -15.33
C ASN A 69 5.19 18.65 -16.35
N ASN A 70 4.75 17.45 -15.92
CA ASN A 70 4.58 16.33 -16.84
C ASN A 70 3.55 16.68 -17.92
N GLY A 71 2.39 17.20 -17.50
CA GLY A 71 1.36 17.69 -18.41
C GLY A 71 1.89 18.71 -19.41
N TYR A 72 2.63 19.73 -18.93
CA TYR A 72 3.21 20.77 -19.78
C TYR A 72 4.17 20.19 -20.84
N ILE A 73 5.07 19.28 -20.48
CA ILE A 73 6.05 18.70 -21.41
C ILE A 73 5.39 17.83 -22.48
N TYR A 74 4.35 17.08 -22.12
CA TYR A 74 3.67 16.16 -23.06
C TYR A 74 2.53 16.81 -23.85
N LEU A 75 1.88 17.85 -23.31
CA LEU A 75 0.82 18.61 -23.99
C LEU A 75 1.37 19.75 -24.86
N THR A 76 2.52 20.32 -24.51
CA THR A 76 3.13 21.44 -25.25
C THR A 76 4.15 20.94 -26.28
N LYS A 77 3.73 19.98 -27.10
CA LYS A 77 4.46 19.55 -28.30
C LYS A 77 3.73 19.98 -29.55
#